data_AF-A0A954PUX8-F1
#
_entry.id   AF-A0A954PUX8-F1
#
_cell.length_a   1.000
_cell.length_b   1.000
_cell.length_c   1.000
_cell.angle_alpha   90.00
_cell.angle_beta   90.00
_cell.angle_gamma   90.00
#
_symmetry.space_group_name_H-M   'P 1'
#
loop_
_entity.id
_entity.type
_entity.pdbx_description
1 polymer ?
#
loop_
_entity_poly.entity_id
_entity_poly.type
_entity_poly.pdbx_seq_one_letter_code
_entity_poly.pdbx_strand_id
1 'polypeptide(L)' 'YRVDARGNRQGIDSQFDPPRERLAFTNDDEGEFLFSKIYDLPLPEVVNCLTRCETWEDVLRDLPDRVIE' A
#
# COMPACT_ATOMS: atom_id res chain seq x y z
N TYR A 1 2.86 -4.64 -16.62
CA TYR A 1 1.61 -4.89 -15.88
C TYR A 1 1.98 -5.23 -14.44
N ARG A 2 1.19 -4.80 -13.48
CA ARG A 2 1.33 -5.19 -12.07
C ARG A 2 0.45 -6.40 -11.76
N VAL A 3 0.77 -7.09 -10.68
CA VAL A 3 -0.01 -8.23 -10.17
C VAL A 3 -0.34 -7.97 -8.70
N ASP A 4 -1.60 -8.19 -8.34
CA ASP A 4 -2.08 -7.99 -6.98
C ASP A 4 -1.67 -9.17 -6.08
N ALA A 5 -0.85 -8.91 -5.06
CA ALA A 5 -0.35 -9.95 -4.17
C ALA A 5 -1.44 -10.65 -3.34
N ARG A 6 -2.65 -10.06 -3.22
CA ARG A 6 -3.76 -10.67 -2.47
C ARG A 6 -4.43 -11.82 -3.21
N GLY A 7 -4.24 -11.88 -4.54
CA GLY A 7 -4.88 -12.87 -5.40
C GLY A 7 -6.39 -12.69 -5.55
N ASN A 8 -6.95 -13.43 -6.51
CA ASN A 8 -8.35 -13.35 -6.89
C ASN A 8 -9.26 -14.06 -5.88
N ARG A 9 -10.36 -13.41 -5.46
CA ARG A 9 -11.36 -14.00 -4.53
C ARG A 9 -12.75 -13.40 -4.75
N GLN A 10 -13.77 -13.94 -4.11
CA GLN A 10 -15.14 -13.42 -4.26
C GLN A 10 -15.20 -11.92 -3.91
N GLY A 11 -15.74 -11.11 -4.84
CA GLY A 11 -15.82 -9.65 -4.69
C GLY A 11 -14.55 -8.88 -5.06
N ILE A 12 -13.49 -9.57 -5.50
CA ILE A 12 -12.23 -8.98 -5.95
C ILE A 12 -11.84 -9.58 -7.30
N ASP A 13 -11.70 -8.73 -8.32
CA ASP A 13 -11.18 -9.11 -9.65
C ASP A 13 -9.69 -8.76 -9.76
N SER A 14 -8.85 -9.72 -9.40
CA SER A 14 -7.38 -9.58 -9.45
C SER A 14 -6.72 -10.79 -10.10
N GLN A 15 -7.34 -11.25 -11.19
CA GLN A 15 -6.90 -12.42 -11.95
C GLN A 15 -5.47 -12.26 -12.49
N PHE A 16 -4.72 -13.35 -12.51
CA PHE A 16 -3.40 -13.39 -13.15
C PHE A 16 -3.57 -13.45 -14.67
N ASP A 17 -3.70 -12.28 -15.32
CA ASP A 17 -3.89 -12.14 -16.78
C ASP A 17 -2.80 -11.30 -17.48
N PRO A 18 -1.49 -11.60 -17.33
CA PRO A 18 -0.46 -10.98 -18.16
C PRO A 18 -0.76 -11.01 -19.67
N PRO A 19 -0.51 -9.93 -20.44
CA PRO A 19 0.09 -8.66 -20.03
C PRO A 19 -0.95 -7.62 -19.58
N ARG A 20 -2.22 -8.00 -19.37
CA ARG A 20 -3.28 -7.11 -18.92
C ARG A 20 -3.21 -6.94 -17.40
N GLU A 21 -3.30 -5.71 -16.95
CA GLU A 21 -3.32 -5.41 -15.52
C GLU A 21 -4.73 -5.63 -14.95
N ARG A 22 -4.81 -6.36 -13.83
CA ARG A 22 -6.05 -6.66 -13.10
C ARG A 22 -5.76 -6.49 -11.61
N LEU A 23 -5.86 -5.26 -11.11
CA LEU A 23 -5.69 -4.93 -9.70
C LEU A 23 -7.06 -4.74 -9.06
N ALA A 24 -7.21 -5.17 -7.79
CA ALA A 24 -8.47 -4.96 -7.08
C ALA A 24 -8.75 -3.48 -6.81
N PHE A 25 -7.68 -2.67 -6.67
CA PHE A 25 -7.74 -1.23 -6.47
C PHE A 25 -6.63 -0.58 -7.30
N THR A 26 -6.94 0.58 -7.88
CA THR A 26 -5.96 1.45 -8.53
C THR A 26 -5.41 2.46 -7.53
N ASN A 27 -4.49 3.31 -7.96
CA ASN A 27 -3.82 4.31 -7.13
C ASN A 27 -4.08 5.73 -7.69
N ASP A 28 -5.34 5.99 -8.06
CA ASP A 28 -5.73 7.15 -8.86
C ASP A 28 -6.25 8.32 -8.00
N ASP A 29 -6.38 8.13 -6.69
CA ASP A 29 -6.87 9.16 -5.79
C ASP A 29 -5.79 10.18 -5.41
N GLU A 30 -6.21 11.40 -5.09
CA GLU A 30 -5.29 12.47 -4.70
C GLU A 30 -4.53 12.10 -3.42
N GLY A 31 -3.19 12.23 -3.48
CA GLY A 31 -2.30 11.86 -2.37
C GLY A 31 -1.88 10.39 -2.36
N GLU A 32 -2.42 9.54 -3.25
CA GLU A 32 -1.89 8.19 -3.42
C GLU A 32 -0.57 8.19 -4.19
N PHE A 33 0.35 7.32 -3.77
CA PHE A 33 1.66 7.22 -4.39
C PHE A 33 2.16 5.77 -4.46
N LEU A 34 2.88 5.45 -5.54
CA LEU A 34 3.52 4.16 -5.73
C LEU A 34 5.02 4.27 -5.51
N PHE A 35 5.53 3.58 -4.49
CA PHE A 35 6.96 3.37 -4.35
C PHE A 35 7.48 2.45 -5.47
N SER A 36 8.60 2.83 -6.08
CA SER A 36 9.32 1.99 -7.05
C SER A 36 9.86 0.70 -6.41
N LYS A 37 10.20 0.79 -5.12
CA LYS A 37 10.66 -0.34 -4.31
C LYS A 37 9.49 -1.22 -3.87
N ILE A 38 9.61 -2.52 -4.11
CA ILE A 38 8.73 -3.54 -3.54
C ILE A 38 9.25 -3.90 -2.15
N TYR A 39 8.41 -3.74 -1.14
CA TYR A 39 8.70 -4.13 0.23
C TYR A 39 8.08 -5.50 0.51
N ASP A 40 8.90 -6.46 0.90
CA ASP A 40 8.48 -7.81 1.31
C ASP A 40 7.92 -7.83 2.74
N LEU A 41 8.33 -6.85 3.56
CA LEU A 41 7.84 -6.62 4.91
C LEU A 41 7.45 -5.16 5.12
N PRO A 42 6.51 -4.87 6.05
CA PRO A 42 6.20 -3.50 6.44
C PRO A 42 7.45 -2.78 6.97
N LEU A 43 7.54 -1.46 6.71
CA LEU A 43 8.62 -0.64 7.25
C LEU A 43 8.55 -0.62 8.79
N PRO A 44 9.63 -0.97 9.52
CA PRO A 44 9.61 -1.03 10.99
C PRO A 44 9.19 0.28 11.67
N GLU A 45 9.58 1.41 11.09
CA GLU A 45 9.18 2.75 11.56
C GLU A 45 7.67 3.00 11.46
N VAL A 46 7.04 2.58 10.36
CA VAL A 46 5.58 2.67 10.17
C VAL A 46 4.88 1.77 11.19
N VAL A 47 5.34 0.52 11.33
CA VAL A 47 4.78 -0.42 12.32
C VAL A 47 4.88 0.14 13.75
N ASN A 48 6.03 0.71 14.11
CA ASN A 48 6.23 1.31 15.43
C ASN A 48 5.31 2.50 15.67
N CYS A 49 5.14 3.40 14.69
CA CYS A 49 4.19 4.50 14.77
C CYS A 49 2.77 3.98 15.05
N LEU A 50 2.28 3.07 14.20
CA LEU A 50 0.91 2.52 14.32
C LEU A 50 0.68 1.72 15.61
N THR A 51 1.73 1.10 16.17
CA THR A 51 1.62 0.32 17.41
C THR A 51 1.62 1.19 18.67
N ARG A 52 2.30 2.33 18.64
CA ARG A 52 2.47 3.22 19.80
C ARG A 52 1.39 4.30 19.90
N CYS A 53 0.88 4.78 18.77
CA CYS A 53 -0.14 5.82 18.74
C CYS A 53 -1.52 5.25 19.10
N GLU A 54 -2.27 5.95 19.96
CA GLU A 54 -3.59 5.50 20.41
C GLU A 54 -4.73 6.11 19.59
N THR A 55 -4.49 7.28 18.99
CA THR A 55 -5.50 8.04 18.24
C THR A 55 -5.10 8.25 16.79
N TRP A 56 -6.09 8.58 15.97
CA TRP A 56 -5.86 8.93 14.56
C TRP A 56 -5.01 10.20 14.46
N GLU A 57 -5.24 11.19 15.32
CA GLU A 57 -4.50 12.44 15.37
C GLU A 57 -3.01 12.21 15.71
N ASP A 58 -2.71 11.27 16.61
CA ASP A 58 -1.33 10.92 16.93
C ASP A 58 -0.60 10.33 15.73
N VAL A 59 -1.26 9.42 15.00
CA VAL A 59 -0.70 8.84 13.77
C VAL A 59 -0.49 9.92 12.72
N LEU A 60 -1.49 10.80 12.50
CA LEU A 60 -1.38 11.86 11.48
C LEU A 60 -0.16 12.77 11.72
N ARG A 61 0.16 13.05 12.99
CA ARG A 61 1.31 13.86 13.38
C ARG A 61 2.65 13.12 13.28
N ASP A 62 2.66 11.83 13.61
CA ASP A 62 3.90 11.06 13.83
C ASP A 62 4.22 10.06 12.70
N LEU A 63 3.35 9.92 11.68
CA LEU A 63 3.55 8.99 10.57
C LEU A 63 4.82 9.38 9.79
N PRO A 64 5.79 8.47 9.63
CA PRO A 64 7.03 8.78 8.92
C PRO A 64 6.75 8.98 7.43
N ASP A 65 7.15 10.13 6.92
CA ASP A 65 7.13 10.43 5.49
C ASP A 65 8.47 10.08 4.83
N ARG A 66 8.44 9.70 3.56
CA ARG A 66 9.61 9.28 2.79
C ARG A 66 9.77 10.19 1.58
N VAL A 67 10.95 10.78 1.43
CA VAL A 67 11.30 11.45 0.17
C VAL A 67 11.32 10.40 -0.93
N ILE A 68 10.54 10.65 -1.99
CA ILE A 68 10.52 9.84 -3.19
C ILE A 68 11.84 10.11 -3.93
N GLU A 69 12.73 9.11 -3.97
CA GLU A 69 13.94 9.13 -4.82
C GLU A 69 13.63 8.70 -6.26
#